data_AF-A0A6N7Z4A0-F1
#
_entry.id   AF-A0A6N7Z4A0-F1
#
_cell.length_a   1.000
_cell.length_b   1.000
_cell.length_c   1.000
_cell.angle_alpha   90.00
_cell.angle_beta   90.00
_cell.angle_gamma   90.00
#
_symmetry.space_group_name_H-M   'P 1'
#
loop_
_entity.id
_entity.type
_entity.pdbx_description
1 polymer ?
#
loop_
_entity_poly.entity_id
_entity_poly.type
_entity_poly.pdbx_seq_one_letter_code
_entity_poly.pdbx_strand_id
1 'polypeptide(L)' 'MRAGELRFDEKPHTDIRFSGTPGHQPLTRSDRTNLPDRVDAGVEYRDVRIEYRLENQITPSAPAVIDHERVDGRN' A
#
# COMPACT_ATOMS: atom_id res chain seq x y z
N MET A 1 -12.42 -10.57 3.00
CA MET A 1 -12.33 -12.02 2.66
C MET A 1 -12.55 -12.85 3.93
N ARG A 2 -13.19 -14.01 3.81
CA ARG A 2 -13.37 -14.98 4.91
C ARG A 2 -13.15 -16.42 4.41
N ALA A 3 -12.59 -17.28 5.25
CA ALA A 3 -12.42 -18.71 4.97
C ALA A 3 -12.60 -19.53 6.26
N GLY A 4 -13.25 -20.70 6.16
CA GLY A 4 -13.37 -21.64 7.28
C GLY A 4 -12.05 -22.37 7.56
N GLU A 5 -11.35 -22.77 6.49
CA GLU A 5 -10.02 -23.39 6.53
C GLU A 5 -9.16 -22.79 5.41
N LEU A 6 -7.87 -22.56 5.70
CA LEU A 6 -6.88 -22.04 4.76
C LEU A 6 -5.55 -22.76 4.99
N ARG A 7 -4.96 -23.31 3.92
CA ARG A 7 -3.65 -23.95 3.94
C ARG A 7 -2.84 -23.44 2.75
N PHE A 8 -1.58 -23.12 2.99
CA PHE A 8 -0.64 -22.77 1.94
C PHE A 8 0.23 -23.99 1.62
N ASP A 9 0.22 -24.44 0.38
CA ASP A 9 1.08 -25.56 -0.04
C ASP A 9 2.57 -25.14 -0.06
N GLU A 10 2.84 -23.90 -0.44
CA GLU A 10 4.16 -23.27 -0.38
C GLU A 10 4.11 -21.96 0.40
N LYS A 11 5.24 -21.58 1.02
CA LYS A 11 5.30 -20.33 1.78
C LYS A 11 5.16 -19.14 0.83
N PRO A 12 4.11 -18.31 0.96
CA PRO A 12 3.90 -17.21 0.06
C PRO A 12 5.02 -16.18 0.18
N HIS A 13 5.55 -15.74 -0.95
CA HIS A 13 6.43 -14.59 -1.05
C HIS A 13 5.58 -13.36 -1.37
N THR A 14 5.44 -12.46 -0.42
CA THR A 14 4.66 -11.23 -0.59
C THR A 14 5.59 -10.04 -0.80
N ASP A 15 5.67 -9.58 -2.05
CA ASP A 15 6.23 -8.28 -2.41
C ASP A 15 5.09 -7.27 -2.58
N ILE A 16 5.14 -6.15 -1.87
CA ILE A 16 4.23 -5.03 -2.08
C ILE A 16 4.98 -3.97 -2.89
N ARG A 17 4.51 -3.69 -4.10
CA ARG A 17 5.06 -2.63 -4.96
C ARG A 17 4.03 -1.52 -5.10
N PHE A 18 4.45 -0.29 -4.80
CA PHE A 18 3.65 0.90 -5.03
C PHE A 18 4.18 1.64 -6.25
N SER A 19 3.32 1.85 -7.25
CA SER A 19 3.58 2.77 -8.36
C SER A 19 2.67 3.98 -8.19
N GLY A 20 3.22 5.09 -7.68
CA GLY A 20 2.49 6.35 -7.48
C GLY A 20 3.28 7.54 -8.03
N THR A 21 2.56 8.53 -8.56
CA THR A 21 3.11 9.84 -8.93
C THR A 21 3.61 10.57 -7.68
N PRO A 22 4.69 11.38 -7.73
CA PRO A 22 5.13 12.19 -6.58
C PRO A 22 3.95 12.95 -5.95
N GLY A 23 3.78 12.83 -4.63
CA GLY A 23 2.64 13.40 -3.88
C GLY A 23 1.48 12.44 -3.63
N HIS A 24 1.51 11.21 -4.17
CA HIS A 24 0.54 10.16 -3.85
C HIS A 24 1.21 9.01 -3.10
N GLN A 25 0.86 8.85 -1.82
CA GLN A 25 1.23 7.66 -1.04
C GLN A 25 0.00 6.75 -0.91
N PRO A 26 -0.06 5.65 -1.68
CA PRO A 26 -1.03 4.59 -1.42
C PRO A 26 -0.71 3.94 -0.08
N LEU A 27 -1.61 4.07 0.89
CA LEU A 27 -1.56 3.39 2.17
C LEU A 27 -2.47 2.17 2.09
N THR A 28 -1.89 0.99 1.90
CA THR A 28 -2.63 -0.27 1.98
C THR A 28 -2.59 -0.79 3.41
N ARG A 29 -3.74 -1.02 4.03
CA ARG A 29 -3.85 -1.59 5.37
C ARG A 29 -4.65 -2.88 5.32
N SER A 30 -4.11 -3.94 5.92
CA SER A 30 -4.86 -5.18 6.13
C SER A 30 -4.98 -5.47 7.62
N ASP A 31 -6.22 -5.65 8.09
CA ASP A 31 -6.50 -6.18 9.43
C ASP A 31 -6.82 -7.67 9.28
N ARG A 32 -6.16 -8.52 10.10
CA ARG A 32 -6.25 -9.97 10.03
C ARG A 32 -6.77 -10.56 11.35
N THR A 33 -7.62 -11.57 11.25
CA THR A 33 -8.07 -12.38 12.40
C THR A 33 -7.72 -13.84 12.12
N ASN A 34 -7.16 -14.51 13.13
CA ASN A 34 -6.72 -15.92 13.09
C ASN A 34 -5.72 -16.24 11.97
N LEU A 35 -5.01 -15.23 11.48
CA LEU A 35 -3.95 -15.39 10.49
C LEU A 35 -2.77 -14.47 10.84
N PRO A 36 -1.59 -15.03 11.14
CA PRO A 36 -0.41 -14.23 11.45
C PRO A 36 0.10 -13.46 10.22
N ASP A 37 1.00 -12.50 10.44
CA ASP A 37 1.65 -11.75 9.36
C ASP A 37 2.51 -12.68 8.49
N ARG A 38 3.24 -13.60 9.13
CA ARG A 38 3.99 -14.66 8.47
C ARG A 38 3.27 -15.99 8.63
N VAL A 39 2.93 -16.59 7.50
CA VAL A 39 2.34 -17.93 7.44
C VAL A 39 3.40 -18.95 7.03
N ASP A 40 3.17 -20.20 7.37
CA ASP A 40 4.04 -21.32 7.04
C ASP A 40 3.34 -22.35 6.16
N ALA A 41 4.12 -23.02 5.33
CA ALA A 41 3.61 -24.05 4.43
C ALA A 41 3.09 -25.26 5.23
N GLY A 42 2.01 -25.87 4.74
CA GLY A 42 1.41 -27.06 5.34
C GLY A 42 0.61 -26.81 6.63
N VAL A 43 0.64 -25.61 7.20
CA VAL A 43 -0.16 -25.23 8.38
C VAL A 43 -1.57 -24.90 7.95
N GLU A 44 -2.54 -25.45 8.68
CA GLU A 44 -3.95 -25.14 8.51
C GLU A 44 -4.38 -24.04 9.48
N TYR A 45 -4.93 -22.98 8.92
CA TYR A 45 -5.49 -21.85 9.65
C TYR A 45 -7.02 -21.91 9.57
N ARG A 46 -7.70 -21.68 10.70
CA ARG A 46 -9.15 -21.82 10.82
C ARG A 46 -9.83 -20.49 11.13
N ASP A 47 -11.06 -20.33 10.64
CA ASP A 47 -11.90 -19.15 10.85
C ASP A 47 -11.18 -17.83 10.49
N VAL A 48 -10.49 -17.84 9.35
CA VAL A 48 -9.65 -16.73 8.89
C VAL A 48 -10.53 -15.60 8.38
N ARG A 49 -10.21 -14.37 8.82
CA ARG A 49 -10.77 -13.13 8.27
C ARG A 49 -9.65 -12.18 7.87
N ILE A 50 -9.76 -11.63 6.66
CA ILE A 50 -8.86 -10.59 6.17
C ILE A 50 -9.71 -9.43 5.69
N GLU A 51 -9.50 -8.27 6.30
CA GLU A 51 -10.11 -7.01 5.94
C GLU A 51 -9.04 -6.15 5.27
N TYR A 52 -9.22 -5.90 3.98
CA TYR A 52 -8.27 -5.15 3.18
C TYR A 52 -8.84 -3.77 2.88
N ARG A 53 -8.05 -2.72 3.15
CA ARG A 53 -8.38 -1.34 2.82
C ARG A 53 -7.27 -0.73 1.99
N LEU A 54 -7.66 -0.13 0.87
CA LEU A 54 -6.82 0.70 0.04
C LEU A 54 -7.17 2.15 0.35
N GLU A 55 -6.23 2.88 0.93
CA GLU A 55 -6.35 4.30 1.22
C GLU A 55 -5.34 5.06 0.35
N ASN A 56 -5.73 6.22 -0.16
CA ASN A 56 -4.83 7.09 -0.92
C ASN A 56 -4.65 8.38 -0.14
N GLN A 57 -3.42 8.73 0.20
CA GLN A 57 -3.10 10.04 0.74
C GLN A 57 -2.52 10.92 -0.35
N ILE A 58 -3.08 12.11 -0.51
CA ILE A 58 -2.50 13.18 -1.34
C ILE A 58 -1.69 14.05 -0.40
N THR A 59 -0.37 13.96 -0.48
CA THR A 59 0.51 14.94 0.16
C THR A 59 0.64 16.11 -0.81
N PRO A 60 0.29 17.35 -0.40
CA PRO A 60 0.56 18.50 -1.23
C PRO A 60 2.07 18.54 -1.49
N SER A 61 2.46 18.43 -2.76
CA SER A 61 3.81 18.77 -3.19
C SER A 61 4.06 20.21 -2.77
N ALA A 62 5.25 20.51 -2.23
CA ALA A 62 5.64 21.90 -1.99
C ALA A 62 5.34 22.71 -3.26
N PRO A 63 4.77 23.92 -3.14
CA PRO A 63 4.47 24.72 -4.32
C PRO A 63 5.72 24.80 -5.17
N ALA A 64 5.60 24.44 -6.45
CA ALA A 64 6.66 24.71 -7.40
C ALA A 64 7.00 26.19 -7.25
N VAL A 65 8.21 26.49 -6.76
CA VAL A 65 8.78 27.82 -6.88
C VAL A 65 8.93 28.05 -8.37
N ILE A 66 7.91 28.67 -8.96
CA ILE A 66 8.02 29.20 -10.31
C ILE A 66 8.87 30.45 -10.12
N ASP A 67 10.17 30.34 -10.38
CA ASP A 67 11.03 31.49 -10.56
C ASP A 67 10.47 32.27 -11.75
N HIS A 68 9.65 33.28 -11.47
CA HIS A 68 9.35 34.32 -12.43
C HIS A 68 10.65 35.08 -12.64
N GLU A 69 11.49 34.59 -13.56
CA GLU A 69 12.60 35.36 -14.08
C GLU A 69 12.02 36.69 -14.57
N ARG A 70 12.36 37.73 -13.82
CA ARG A 70 12.07 39.12 -14.12
C ARG A 70 12.65 39.40 -15.50
N VAL A 71 11.80 39.40 -16.52
CA VAL A 71 12.14 40.00 -17.81
C VAL A 71 12.18 41.51 -17.60
N ASP A 72 13.32 42.00 -17.12
CA ASP A 72 13.75 43.39 -17.35
C ASP A 72 14.07 43.51 -18.84
N GLY A 73 13.04 43.78 -19.64
CA GLY A 73 13.17 44.07 -21.07
C GLY A 73 12.77 45.52 -21.33
N ARG A 74 13.75 46.43 -21.23
CA ARG A 74 13.63 47.84 -21.59
C ARG A 74 13.15 48.02 -23.05
N ASN A 75 12.42 49.13 -23.21
CA ASN A 75 12.17 49.97 -24.39
C ASN A 75 10.89 49.70 -25.18
#